data_AF-A0A3N1K4A4-F1
#
_entry.id   AF-A0A3N1K4A4-F1
#
_cell.length_a   1.000
_cell.length_b   1.000
_cell.length_c   1.000
_cell.angle_alpha   90.00
_cell.angle_beta   90.00
_cell.angle_gamma   90.00
#
_symmetry.space_group_name_H-M   'P 1'
#
loop_
_entity.id
_entity.type
_entity.pdbx_description
1 polymer ?
#
loop_
_entity_poly.entity_id
_entity_poly.type
_entity_poly.pdbx_seq_one_letter_code
_entity_poly.pdbx_strand_id
1 'polypeptide(L)'
;MTLLTRSARGFGVVARGLSSALVAVVGAVVTGAAVMVVVLLAAVAVTLTTGTAVHLPGVLRTWPSTENGAPAVLFEPDGTGAAVAVLVVAAVLVAVGQLWTRRSHARTPAA
;
A
#
# COMPACT_ATOMS: atom_id res chain seq x y z
N MET A 1 -43.36 24.20 4.71
CA MET A 1 -42.92 22.80 4.42
C MET A 1 -41.70 22.78 3.49
N THR A 2 -40.61 23.49 3.84
CA THR A 2 -39.50 23.75 2.90
C THR A 2 -38.10 23.52 3.49
N LEU A 3 -38.02 23.16 4.78
CA LEU A 3 -36.76 22.94 5.51
C LEU A 3 -36.32 21.46 5.58
N LEU A 4 -37.23 20.50 5.36
CA LEU A 4 -36.96 19.07 5.44
C LEU A 4 -36.22 18.48 4.21
N THR A 5 -36.21 19.18 3.07
CA THR A 5 -35.64 18.66 1.81
C THR A 5 -34.16 19.01 1.58
N ARG A 6 -33.60 19.98 2.32
CA ARG A 6 -32.14 20.27 2.26
C ARG A 6 -31.31 19.25 3.02
N SER A 7 -31.84 18.67 4.10
CA SER A 7 -31.14 17.70 4.96
C SER A 7 -30.84 16.38 4.23
N ALA A 8 -31.80 15.84 3.47
CA ALA A 8 -31.65 14.56 2.77
C ALA A 8 -30.62 14.59 1.63
N ARG A 9 -30.46 15.74 0.94
CA ARG A 9 -29.48 15.89 -0.15
C ARG A 9 -28.04 15.99 0.37
N GLY A 10 -27.83 16.59 1.55
CA GLY A 10 -26.51 16.64 2.20
C GLY A 10 -26.02 15.25 2.61
N PHE A 11 -26.90 14.44 3.22
CA PHE A 11 -26.58 13.07 3.64
C PHE A 11 -26.16 12.17 2.47
N GLY A 12 -26.84 12.26 1.33
CA GLY A 12 -26.52 11.46 0.15
C GLY A 12 -25.20 11.81 -0.55
N VAL A 13 -24.69 13.03 -0.36
CA VAL A 13 -23.36 13.45 -0.87
C VAL A 13 -22.26 12.99 0.10
N VAL A 14 -22.50 13.11 1.41
CA VAL A 14 -21.57 12.64 2.44
C VAL A 14 -21.41 11.12 2.37
N ALA A 15 -22.50 10.35 2.23
CA ALA A 15 -22.44 8.90 2.11
C ALA A 15 -21.66 8.42 0.86
N ARG A 16 -21.80 9.12 -0.27
CA ARG A 16 -21.02 8.86 -1.50
C ARG A 16 -19.56 9.29 -1.40
N GLY A 17 -19.28 10.37 -0.66
CA GLY A 17 -17.92 10.75 -0.29
C GLY A 17 -17.24 9.72 0.62
N LEU A 18 -18.00 9.13 1.55
CA LEU A 18 -17.49 8.11 2.45
C LEU A 18 -17.19 6.78 1.73
N SER A 19 -18.08 6.36 0.83
CA SER A 19 -17.86 5.13 0.04
C SER A 19 -16.66 5.26 -0.90
N SER A 20 -16.47 6.42 -1.54
CA SER A 20 -15.29 6.66 -2.39
C SER A 20 -13.99 6.73 -1.59
N ALA A 21 -14.01 7.30 -0.38
CA ALA A 21 -12.86 7.30 0.52
C ALA A 21 -12.49 5.88 0.99
N LEU A 22 -13.48 5.08 1.39
CA LEU A 22 -13.27 3.68 1.79
C LEU A 22 -12.70 2.85 0.64
N VAL A 23 -13.23 2.99 -0.57
CA VAL A 23 -12.70 2.30 -1.77
C VAL A 23 -11.25 2.71 -2.03
N ALA A 24 -10.91 4.00 -1.89
CA ALA A 24 -9.54 4.46 -2.05
C ALA A 24 -8.58 3.88 -1.00
N VAL A 25 -9.00 3.80 0.27
CA VAL A 25 -8.21 3.23 1.35
C VAL A 25 -8.00 1.73 1.14
N VAL A 26 -9.07 0.97 0.87
CA VAL A 26 -8.98 -0.48 0.61
C VAL A 26 -8.10 -0.74 -0.60
N GLY A 27 -8.28 0.01 -1.69
CA GLY A 27 -7.44 -0.07 -2.87
C GLY A 27 -5.96 0.18 -2.55
N ALA A 28 -5.65 1.22 -1.78
CA ALA A 28 -4.29 1.54 -1.37
C ALA A 28 -3.66 0.44 -0.50
N VAL A 29 -4.42 -0.18 0.41
CA VAL A 29 -3.95 -1.31 1.23
C VAL A 29 -3.65 -2.53 0.34
N VAL A 30 -4.55 -2.88 -0.58
CA VAL A 30 -4.34 -4.00 -1.51
C VAL A 30 -3.13 -3.76 -2.41
N THR A 31 -2.98 -2.54 -2.95
CA THR A 31 -1.80 -2.16 -3.74
C THR A 31 -0.53 -2.19 -2.88
N GLY A 32 -0.57 -1.70 -1.65
CA GLY A 32 0.55 -1.77 -0.72
C GLY A 32 0.98 -3.21 -0.44
N ALA A 33 0.02 -4.12 -0.23
CA ALA A 33 0.29 -5.55 -0.06
C ALA A 33 0.94 -6.16 -1.31
N ALA A 34 0.43 -5.85 -2.50
CA ALA A 34 1.01 -6.32 -3.76
C ALA A 34 2.46 -5.83 -3.94
N VAL A 35 2.73 -4.55 -3.64
CA VAL A 35 4.09 -3.99 -3.66
C VAL A 35 5.00 -4.74 -2.69
N MET A 36 4.52 -5.02 -1.47
CA MET A 36 5.30 -5.76 -0.49
C MET A 36 5.66 -7.17 -0.97
N VAL A 37 4.74 -7.89 -1.61
CA VAL A 37 5.06 -9.21 -2.20
C VAL A 37 6.21 -9.10 -3.20
N VAL A 38 6.20 -8.09 -4.06
CA VAL A 38 7.29 -7.84 -5.03
C VAL A 38 8.62 -7.56 -4.31
N VAL A 39 8.60 -6.75 -3.25
CA VAL A 39 9.80 -6.46 -2.44
C VAL A 39 10.36 -7.72 -1.79
N LEU A 40 9.52 -8.58 -1.23
CA LEU A 40 9.94 -9.84 -0.60
C LEU A 40 10.56 -10.78 -1.65
N LEU A 41 9.93 -10.93 -2.82
CA LEU A 41 10.47 -11.72 -3.93
C LEU A 41 11.81 -11.17 -4.43
N ALA A 42 11.93 -9.84 -4.53
CA ALA A 42 13.18 -9.20 -4.91
C ALA A 42 14.30 -9.47 -3.90
N ALA A 43 14.02 -9.42 -2.59
CA ALA A 43 15.01 -9.74 -1.56
C ALA A 43 15.50 -11.19 -1.66
N VAL A 44 14.58 -12.15 -1.89
CA VAL A 44 14.95 -13.55 -2.13
C VAL A 44 15.80 -13.71 -3.39
N ALA A 45 15.41 -13.06 -4.49
CA ALA A 45 16.17 -13.09 -5.74
C ALA A 45 17.58 -12.49 -5.60
N VAL A 46 17.72 -11.38 -4.88
CA VAL A 46 19.03 -10.78 -4.56
C VAL A 46 19.88 -11.75 -3.73
N THR A 47 19.28 -12.40 -2.73
CA THR A 47 19.99 -13.37 -1.88
C THR A 47 20.50 -14.56 -2.70
N LEU A 48 19.66 -15.10 -3.59
CA LEU A 48 20.03 -16.19 -4.50
C LEU A 48 21.15 -15.79 -5.47
N THR A 49 21.06 -14.60 -6.06
CA THR A 49 21.97 -14.18 -7.13
C THR A 49 23.32 -13.67 -6.61
N THR A 50 23.35 -13.05 -5.44
CA THR A 50 24.57 -12.48 -4.85
C THR A 50 25.23 -13.39 -3.84
N GLY A 51 24.51 -14.39 -3.30
CA GLY A 51 25.01 -15.19 -2.17
C GLY A 51 25.22 -14.36 -0.90
N THR A 52 24.60 -13.18 -0.79
CA THR A 52 24.68 -12.32 0.39
C THR A 52 23.35 -12.28 1.12
N ALA A 53 23.39 -12.22 2.45
CA ALA A 53 22.18 -12.07 3.25
C ALA A 53 21.54 -10.69 3.02
N VAL A 54 20.23 -10.66 2.84
CA VAL A 54 19.46 -9.41 2.74
C VAL A 54 18.67 -9.22 4.03
N HIS A 55 18.74 -8.01 4.57
CA HIS A 55 17.98 -7.63 5.75
C HIS A 55 17.12 -6.42 5.44
N LEU A 56 15.81 -6.61 5.51
CA LEU A 56 14.79 -5.58 5.50
C LEU A 56 14.34 -5.39 6.96
N PRO A 57 14.80 -4.34 7.66
CA PRO A 57 14.54 -4.16 9.08
C PRO A 57 13.05 -4.20 9.40
N GLY A 58 12.66 -5.09 10.33
CA GLY A 58 11.28 -5.30 10.74
C GLY A 58 10.37 -5.94 9.68
N VAL A 59 10.88 -6.46 8.56
CA VAL A 59 10.03 -7.05 7.52
C VAL A 59 10.50 -8.46 7.16
N LEU A 60 11.77 -8.61 6.85
CA LEU A 60 12.30 -9.86 6.32
C LEU A 60 13.79 -9.95 6.56
N ARG A 61 14.26 -11.15 6.91
CA ARG A 61 15.67 -11.51 6.82
C ARG A 61 15.79 -12.72 5.91
N THR A 62 16.71 -12.66 4.96
CA THR A 62 17.03 -13.78 4.06
C THR A 62 18.52 -14.05 4.10
N TRP A 63 18.90 -15.31 3.94
CA TRP A 63 20.31 -15.69 3.83
C TRP A 63 20.47 -16.94 2.94
N PRO A 64 21.60 -17.03 2.23
CA PRO A 64 21.89 -18.18 1.40
C PRO A 64 22.05 -19.43 2.27
N SER A 65 21.61 -20.56 1.74
CA SER A 65 21.76 -21.88 2.34
C SER A 65 21.92 -22.92 1.23
N THR A 66 22.12 -24.16 1.63
CA THR A 66 22.17 -25.31 0.74
C THR A 66 21.26 -26.40 1.28
N GLU A 67 20.34 -26.87 0.45
CA GLU A 67 19.45 -27.97 0.80
C GLU A 67 19.59 -29.06 -0.27
N ASN A 68 19.92 -30.29 0.16
CA ASN A 68 20.16 -31.43 -0.74
C ASN A 68 21.22 -31.16 -1.85
N GLY A 69 22.23 -30.34 -1.55
CA GLY A 69 23.27 -29.97 -2.51
C GLY A 69 22.86 -28.93 -3.56
N ALA A 70 21.62 -28.41 -3.50
CA ALA A 70 21.15 -27.32 -4.34
C ALA A 70 21.19 -25.97 -3.60
N PRO A 71 21.39 -24.84 -4.31
CA PRO A 71 21.25 -23.51 -3.72
C PRO A 71 19.83 -23.30 -3.19
N ALA A 72 19.74 -22.89 -1.92
CA ALA A 72 18.48 -22.58 -1.25
C ALA A 72 18.58 -21.20 -0.59
N VAL A 73 17.43 -20.59 -0.30
CA VAL A 73 17.36 -19.40 0.54
C VAL A 73 16.47 -19.68 1.71
N LEU A 74 17.03 -19.49 2.90
CA LEU A 74 16.28 -19.45 4.13
C LEU A 74 15.80 -18.03 4.35
N PHE A 75 14.59 -17.90 4.88
CA PHE A 75 14.00 -16.61 5.15
C PHE A 75 13.16 -16.64 6.42
N GLU A 76 13.17 -15.52 7.13
CA GLU A 76 12.44 -15.30 8.37
C GLU A 76 11.59 -14.03 8.20
N PRO A 77 10.28 -14.19 7.94
CA PRO A 77 9.38 -13.05 7.77
C PRO A 77 8.91 -12.51 9.12
N ASP A 78 8.91 -11.18 9.27
CA ASP A 78 8.24 -10.48 10.37
C ASP A 78 6.86 -10.05 9.90
N GLY A 79 5.84 -10.82 10.28
CA GLY A 79 4.45 -10.55 9.88
C GLY A 79 3.93 -9.21 10.40
N THR A 80 4.37 -8.77 11.58
CA THR A 80 3.91 -7.51 12.17
C THR A 80 4.50 -6.33 11.43
N GLY A 81 5.81 -6.29 11.23
CA GLY A 81 6.39 -5.16 10.54
C GLY A 81 6.16 -5.18 9.03
N ALA A 82 5.91 -6.34 8.41
CA ALA A 82 5.35 -6.40 7.06
C ALA A 82 3.96 -5.75 6.97
N ALA A 83 3.06 -5.99 7.94
CA ALA A 83 1.76 -5.33 8.00
C ALA A 83 1.90 -3.82 8.19
N VAL A 84 2.81 -3.37 9.06
CA VAL A 84 3.11 -1.94 9.24
C VAL A 84 3.63 -1.32 7.93
N ALA A 85 4.54 -1.99 7.22
CA ALA A 85 5.05 -1.51 5.94
C ALA A 85 3.93 -1.34 4.90
N VAL A 86 3.00 -2.29 4.80
CA VAL A 86 1.81 -2.17 3.93
C VAL A 86 1.00 -0.94 4.27
N LEU A 87 0.73 -0.70 5.56
CA LEU A 87 -0.03 0.47 6.01
C LEU A 87 0.68 1.79 5.70
N VAL A 88 2.01 1.83 5.86
CA VAL A 88 2.82 3.01 5.49
C VAL A 88 2.73 3.28 4.00
N VAL A 89 2.91 2.26 3.15
CA VAL A 89 2.78 2.40 1.70
C VAL A 89 1.37 2.86 1.31
N ALA A 90 0.34 2.26 1.90
CA ALA A 90 -1.04 2.64 1.67
C ALA A 90 -1.31 4.11 2.05
N ALA A 91 -0.82 4.55 3.21
CA ALA A 91 -0.94 5.94 3.66
C ALA A 91 -0.26 6.91 2.68
N VAL A 92 0.93 6.56 2.19
CA VAL A 92 1.64 7.35 1.18
C VAL A 92 0.83 7.42 -0.13
N LEU A 93 0.32 6.29 -0.63
CA LEU A 93 -0.48 6.24 -1.85
C LEU A 93 -1.74 7.10 -1.74
N VAL A 94 -2.43 7.05 -0.60
CA VAL A 94 -3.60 7.91 -0.34
C VAL A 94 -3.18 9.38 -0.31
N ALA A 95 -2.12 9.75 0.42
CA ALA A 95 -1.66 11.13 0.53
C ALA A 95 -1.25 11.71 -0.83
N VAL A 96 -0.53 10.92 -1.64
CA VAL A 96 -0.15 11.28 -3.01
C VAL A 96 -1.41 11.44 -3.87
N GLY A 97 -2.34 10.48 -3.86
CA GLY A 97 -3.59 10.59 -4.61
C GLY A 97 -4.36 11.88 -4.29
N GLN A 98 -4.51 12.21 -3.00
CA GLN A 98 -5.16 13.44 -2.55
C GLN A 98 -4.44 14.71 -3.04
N LEU A 99 -3.11 14.73 -3.00
CA LEU A 99 -2.32 15.87 -3.50
C LEU A 99 -2.52 16.08 -5.01
N TRP A 100 -2.60 15.00 -5.78
CA TRP A 100 -2.81 15.06 -7.22
C TRP A 100 -4.21 15.53 -7.58
N THR A 101 -5.25 15.07 -6.87
CA THR A 101 -6.63 15.57 -7.05
C THR A 101 -6.75 17.07 -6.75
N ARG A 102 -6.08 17.56 -5.70
CA ARG A 102 -6.06 19.00 -5.40
C ARG A 102 -5.39 19.82 -6.51
N ARG A 103 -4.28 19.32 -7.05
CA ARG A 103 -3.57 19.98 -8.15
C ARG A 103 -4.37 20.00 -9.45
N SER A 104 -5.14 18.96 -9.75
CA SER A 104 -5.96 18.94 -10.96
C SER A 104 -7.11 19.95 -10.89
N HIS A 105 -7.73 20.13 -9.72
CA HIS A 105 -8.79 21.15 -9.54
C HIS A 105 -8.27 22.59 -9.59
N ALA A 106 -7.04 22.84 -9.15
CA ALA A 106 -6.45 24.18 -9.20
C ALA A 106 -6.04 24.63 -10.62
N ARG A 107 -5.96 23.71 -11.59
CA ARG A 107 -5.52 24.00 -12.97
C ARG A 107 -6.67 24.25 -13.95
N THR A 108 -7.92 24.10 -13.56
CA THR A 108 -9.06 24.41 -14.43
C THR A 108 -9.29 25.92 -14.40
N PRO A 109 -8.98 26.68 -15.48
CA PRO A 109 -9.31 28.09 -15.54
C PRO A 109 -10.84 28.22 -15.58
N ALA A 110 -11.40 29.15 -14.81
CA ALA A 110 -12.80 29.52 -14.96
C ALA A 110 -13.01 30.03 -16.39
N ALA A 111 -13.79 29.27 -17.17
CA ALA A 111 -14.26 29.66 -18.48
C ALA A 111 -15.44 30.63 -18.35
#